data_AF-F0NY28-F1
#
_entry.id   AF-F0NY28-F1
#
_cell.length_a   1.000
_cell.length_b   1.000
_cell.length_c   1.000
_cell.angle_alpha   90.00
_cell.angle_beta   90.00
_cell.angle_gamma   90.00
#
_symmetry.space_group_name_H-M   'P 1'
#
loop_
_entity.id
_entity.type
_entity.pdbx_description
1 polymer ?
#
loop_
_entity_poly.entity_id
_entity_poly.type
_entity_poly.pdbx_seq_one_letter_code
_entity_poly.pdbx_strand_id
1 'polypeptide(L)'
;MKLVSLLIITFIFAGFISCNKKIQKNEENKNLFINSCITTAKKETRGMFKEEDINAYCDCAANKALGEFTVEEMLQLNNAEEGVDVQKRLMEVIQPCVEELSKKAQH
;
A
#
# COMPACT_ATOMS: atom_id res chain seq x y z
N MET A 1 35.12 24.40 -34.63
CA MET A 1 34.22 24.66 -33.48
C MET A 1 33.07 23.64 -33.46
N LYS A 2 33.34 22.37 -33.10
CA LYS A 2 32.31 21.32 -32.98
C LYS A 2 32.85 20.25 -32.02
N LEU A 3 32.85 20.53 -30.72
CA LEU A 3 33.23 19.53 -29.70
C LEU A 3 32.80 19.91 -28.27
N VAL A 4 32.30 21.13 -28.03
CA VAL A 4 31.95 21.61 -26.68
C VAL A 4 30.48 21.32 -26.30
N SER A 5 29.61 20.97 -27.25
CA SER A 5 28.16 20.84 -26.99
C SER A 5 27.69 19.46 -26.51
N LEU A 6 28.58 18.48 -26.29
CA LEU A 6 28.17 17.10 -25.97
C LEU A 6 28.30 16.67 -24.49
N LEU A 7 28.75 17.56 -23.60
CA LEU A 7 29.06 17.20 -22.20
C LEU A 7 28.04 17.69 -21.15
N ILE A 8 26.95 18.36 -21.54
CA ILE A 8 26.02 19.02 -20.60
C ILE A 8 24.78 18.16 -20.26
N ILE A 9 24.53 17.04 -20.96
CA ILE A 9 23.27 16.29 -20.83
C ILE A 9 23.34 15.15 -19.80
N THR A 10 24.51 14.82 -19.25
CA THR A 10 24.70 13.63 -18.40
C THR A 10 24.57 13.87 -16.88
N PHE A 11 24.20 15.07 -16.42
CA PHE A 11 24.29 15.44 -14.99
C PHE A 11 22.95 15.66 -14.25
N ILE A 12 21.79 15.38 -14.86
CA ILE A 12 20.48 15.68 -14.24
C ILE A 12 19.87 14.46 -13.51
N PHE A 13 20.34 13.23 -13.74
CA PHE A 13 19.72 12.03 -13.13
C PHE A 13 20.30 11.58 -11.78
N ALA A 14 21.26 12.31 -11.20
CA ALA A 14 21.83 11.96 -9.89
C ALA A 14 21.00 12.47 -8.68
N GLY A 15 19.85 13.11 -8.92
CA GLY A 15 19.06 13.79 -7.88
C GLY A 15 17.93 12.98 -7.23
N PHE A 16 17.52 11.84 -7.79
CA PHE A 16 16.51 10.97 -7.17
C PHE A 16 17.18 9.89 -6.33
N ILE A 17 17.98 10.31 -5.35
CA ILE A 17 18.16 9.49 -4.15
C ILE A 17 16.81 9.58 -3.42
N SER A 18 15.83 8.80 -3.89
CA SER A 18 14.55 8.63 -3.22
C SER A 18 14.87 8.06 -1.84
N CYS A 19 14.75 8.90 -0.81
CA CYS A 19 14.61 8.42 0.56
C CYS A 19 13.27 7.69 0.60
N ASN A 20 13.28 6.43 0.16
CA ASN A 20 12.13 5.54 0.13
C ASN A 20 11.81 5.13 1.57
N LYS A 21 11.30 6.10 2.34
CA LYS A 21 11.05 5.94 3.78
C LYS A 21 9.77 5.12 3.93
N LYS A 22 9.92 3.96 4.55
CA LYS A 22 8.79 3.13 4.99
C LYS A 22 7.79 3.99 5.76
N ILE A 23 6.50 3.72 5.55
CA ILE A 23 5.44 4.41 6.28
C ILE A 23 5.65 4.13 7.77
N GLN A 24 5.76 5.21 8.55
CA GLN A 24 5.93 5.06 9.99
C GLN A 24 4.67 4.45 10.59
N LYS A 25 4.85 3.38 11.36
CA LYS A 25 3.80 2.75 12.13
C LYS A 25 3.51 3.58 13.38
N ASN A 26 2.76 4.66 13.19
CA ASN A 26 2.20 5.51 14.25
C ASN A 26 0.67 5.43 14.22
N GLU A 27 0.01 5.94 15.25
CA GLU A 27 -1.45 5.88 15.36
C GLU A 27 -2.15 6.64 14.23
N GLU A 28 -1.61 7.77 13.79
CA GLU A 28 -2.20 8.60 12.74
C GLU A 28 -2.26 7.85 11.39
N ASN A 29 -1.12 7.34 10.92
CA ASN A 29 -1.04 6.57 9.68
C ASN A 29 -1.86 5.29 9.76
N LYS A 30 -1.88 4.67 10.95
CA LYS A 30 -2.72 3.48 11.20
C LYS A 30 -4.19 3.80 11.04
N ASN A 31 -4.67 4.86 11.66
CA ASN A 31 -6.07 5.26 11.58
C ASN A 31 -6.48 5.65 10.15
N LEU A 32 -5.62 6.37 9.43
CA LEU A 32 -5.86 6.71 8.02
C LEU A 32 -5.98 5.47 7.14
N PHE A 33 -5.06 4.51 7.29
CA PHE A 33 -5.10 3.25 6.56
C PHE A 33 -6.37 2.45 6.87
N ILE A 34 -6.69 2.30 8.17
CA ILE A 34 -7.87 1.54 8.62
C ILE A 34 -9.15 2.16 8.06
N ASN A 35 -9.32 3.47 8.15
CA ASN A 35 -10.51 4.16 7.65
C ASN A 35 -10.69 4.00 6.13
N SER A 36 -9.59 4.10 5.37
CA SER A 36 -9.61 3.85 3.93
C SER A 36 -9.97 2.40 3.61
N CYS A 37 -9.36 1.45 4.32
CA CYS A 37 -9.64 0.02 4.19
C CYS A 37 -11.10 -0.30 4.49
N ILE A 38 -11.66 0.19 5.60
CA ILE A 38 -13.06 -0.07 5.98
C ILE A 38 -14.01 0.47 4.91
N THR A 39 -13.76 1.69 4.42
CA THR A 39 -14.60 2.33 3.39
C THR A 39 -14.62 1.49 2.11
N THR A 40 -13.45 1.06 1.65
CA THR A 40 -13.32 0.23 0.44
C THR A 40 -13.90 -1.17 0.67
N ALA A 41 -13.58 -1.82 1.78
CA ALA A 41 -14.07 -3.16 2.10
C ALA A 41 -15.60 -3.20 2.20
N LYS A 42 -16.23 -2.21 2.86
CA LYS A 42 -17.70 -2.10 2.91
C LYS A 42 -18.31 -1.94 1.51
N LYS A 43 -17.68 -1.12 0.66
CA LYS A 43 -18.12 -0.89 -0.73
C LYS A 43 -18.02 -2.16 -1.58
N GLU A 44 -16.86 -2.83 -1.56
CA GLU A 44 -16.58 -3.99 -2.42
C GLU A 44 -17.31 -5.25 -1.96
N THR A 45 -17.46 -5.45 -0.65
CA THR A 45 -18.17 -6.62 -0.10
C THR A 45 -19.68 -6.43 -0.05
N ARG A 46 -20.20 -5.22 -0.32
CA ARG A 46 -21.64 -4.89 -0.32
C ARG A 46 -22.39 -5.37 0.93
N GLY A 47 -21.72 -5.33 2.09
CA GLY A 47 -22.32 -5.75 3.37
C GLY A 47 -22.34 -7.26 3.61
N MET A 48 -21.57 -8.06 2.86
CA MET A 48 -21.44 -9.51 3.07
C MET A 48 -20.83 -9.86 4.43
N PHE A 49 -20.02 -8.97 5.00
CA PHE A 49 -19.36 -9.16 6.30
C PHE A 49 -19.92 -8.21 7.34
N LYS A 50 -19.95 -8.65 8.60
CA LYS A 50 -20.26 -7.79 9.73
C LYS A 50 -19.21 -6.70 9.85
N GLU A 51 -19.61 -5.54 10.35
CA GLU A 51 -18.73 -4.39 10.54
C GLU A 51 -17.54 -4.72 11.44
N GLU A 52 -17.76 -5.48 12.51
CA GLU A 52 -16.69 -5.93 13.43
C GLU A 52 -15.63 -6.77 12.72
N ASP A 53 -16.02 -7.59 11.75
CA ASP A 53 -15.09 -8.45 11.00
C ASP A 53 -14.30 -7.66 9.97
N ILE A 54 -14.94 -6.68 9.31
CA ILE A 54 -14.25 -5.72 8.44
C ILE A 54 -13.23 -4.90 9.25
N ASN A 55 -13.61 -4.44 10.44
CA ASN A 55 -12.71 -3.67 11.31
C ASN A 55 -11.51 -4.52 11.75
N ALA A 56 -11.74 -5.77 12.16
CA ALA A 56 -10.67 -6.69 12.52
C ALA A 56 -9.72 -6.98 11.34
N TYR A 57 -10.28 -7.20 10.14
CA TYR A 57 -9.51 -7.37 8.92
C TYR A 57 -8.64 -6.15 8.63
N CYS A 58 -9.21 -4.95 8.68
CA CYS A 58 -8.48 -3.71 8.39
C CYS A 58 -7.42 -3.38 9.44
N ASP A 59 -7.66 -3.66 10.72
CA ASP A 59 -6.64 -3.52 11.76
C ASP A 59 -5.47 -4.50 11.53
N CYS A 60 -5.78 -5.76 11.21
CA CYS A 60 -4.77 -6.77 10.87
C CYS A 60 -3.93 -6.33 9.66
N ALA A 61 -4.59 -5.89 8.58
CA ALA A 61 -3.93 -5.42 7.37
C ALA A 61 -3.02 -4.21 7.66
N ALA A 62 -3.50 -3.23 8.44
CA ALA A 62 -2.72 -2.08 8.85
C ALA A 62 -1.47 -2.49 9.65
N ASN A 63 -1.63 -3.39 10.61
CA ASN A 63 -0.53 -3.84 11.46
C ASN A 63 0.59 -4.55 10.69
N LYS A 64 0.25 -5.22 9.58
CA LYS A 64 1.20 -5.93 8.71
C LYS A 64 1.77 -5.06 7.60
N ALA A 65 0.97 -4.20 6.98
CA ALA A 65 1.41 -3.36 5.86
C ALA A 65 2.20 -2.13 6.31
N LEU A 66 1.82 -1.50 7.43
CA LEU A 66 2.51 -0.31 7.92
C LEU A 66 3.90 -0.69 8.45
N GLY A 67 4.92 0.02 7.96
CA GLY A 67 6.32 -0.30 8.22
C GLY A 67 6.92 -1.30 7.24
N GLU A 68 6.13 -1.94 6.37
CA GLU A 68 6.65 -2.76 5.27
C GLU A 68 6.71 -2.00 3.95
N PHE A 69 5.70 -1.19 3.67
CA PHE A 69 5.63 -0.41 2.43
C PHE A 69 6.01 1.05 2.66
N THR A 70 6.59 1.67 1.63
CA THR A 70 6.82 3.12 1.57
C THR A 70 5.56 3.85 1.10
N VAL A 71 5.54 5.17 1.30
CA VAL A 71 4.44 6.00 0.78
C VAL A 71 4.39 5.91 -0.75
N GLU A 72 5.56 5.88 -1.41
CA GLU A 72 5.69 5.77 -2.86
C GLU A 72 5.09 4.45 -3.37
N GLU A 73 5.43 3.33 -2.73
CA GLU A 73 4.85 2.01 -3.05
C GLU A 73 3.32 2.02 -2.88
N MET A 74 2.80 2.57 -1.77
CA MET A 74 1.35 2.64 -1.56
C MET A 74 0.63 3.54 -2.58
N LEU A 75 1.29 4.61 -3.07
CA LEU A 75 0.73 5.45 -4.14
C LEU A 75 0.68 4.72 -5.48
N GLN A 76 1.65 3.83 -5.75
CA GLN A 76 1.65 3.01 -6.96
C GLN A 76 0.45 2.07 -7.03
N LEU A 77 -0.16 1.67 -5.91
CA LEU A 77 -1.40 0.86 -5.91
C LEU A 77 -2.59 1.54 -6.60
N ASN A 78 -2.57 2.87 -6.71
CA ASN A 78 -3.59 3.60 -7.47
C ASN A 78 -3.33 3.61 -8.99
N ASN A 79 -2.16 3.14 -9.42
CA ASN A 79 -1.74 3.06 -10.82
C ASN A 79 -1.67 1.60 -11.27
N ALA A 80 -2.52 1.21 -12.23
CA ALA A 80 -2.66 -0.19 -12.64
C ALA A 80 -1.40 -0.80 -13.29
N GLU A 81 -0.52 0.01 -13.90
CA GLU A 81 0.70 -0.48 -14.56
C GLU A 81 1.89 -0.62 -13.60
N GLU A 82 2.08 0.35 -12.70
CA GLU A 82 3.21 0.39 -11.76
C GLU A 82 2.91 -0.32 -10.44
N GLY A 83 1.63 -0.49 -10.10
CA GLY A 83 1.18 -1.04 -8.82
C GLY A 83 1.10 -2.56 -8.75
N VAL A 84 1.31 -3.29 -9.85
CA VAL A 84 1.07 -4.75 -9.90
C VAL A 84 1.95 -5.51 -8.91
N ASP A 85 3.26 -5.21 -8.88
CA ASP A 85 4.19 -5.89 -7.98
C ASP A 85 3.92 -5.52 -6.51
N VAL A 86 3.67 -4.24 -6.24
CA VAL A 86 3.32 -3.76 -4.90
C VAL A 86 2.00 -4.38 -4.43
N GLN A 87 1.00 -4.48 -5.30
CA GLN A 87 -0.28 -5.10 -4.99
C GLN A 87 -0.09 -6.57 -4.66
N LYS A 88 0.71 -7.30 -5.45
CA LYS A 88 1.00 -8.71 -5.16
C LYS A 88 1.66 -8.87 -3.79
N ARG A 89 2.71 -8.10 -3.51
CA ARG A 89 3.40 -8.12 -2.21
C ARG A 89 2.46 -7.74 -1.07
N LEU A 90 1.60 -6.73 -1.27
CA LEU A 90 0.60 -6.35 -0.28
C LEU A 90 -0.36 -7.51 0.01
N MET A 91 -0.87 -8.17 -1.03
CA MET A 91 -1.77 -9.32 -0.89
C MET A 91 -1.09 -10.48 -0.15
N GLU A 92 0.18 -10.78 -0.43
CA GLU A 92 0.95 -11.79 0.31
C GLU A 92 1.10 -11.43 1.80
N VAL A 93 1.42 -10.16 2.09
CA VAL A 93 1.56 -9.66 3.46
C VAL A 93 0.24 -9.75 4.23
N ILE A 94 -0.89 -9.38 3.62
CA ILE A 94 -2.21 -9.38 4.28
C ILE A 94 -2.97 -10.70 4.14
N GLN A 95 -2.46 -11.68 3.40
CA GLN A 95 -3.12 -12.97 3.17
C GLN A 95 -3.64 -13.62 4.46
N PRO A 96 -2.88 -13.66 5.58
CA PRO A 96 -3.40 -14.23 6.83
C PRO A 96 -4.65 -13.51 7.35
N CYS A 97 -4.75 -12.19 7.15
CA CYS A 97 -5.91 -11.41 7.54
C CYS A 97 -7.15 -11.74 6.68
N VAL A 98 -6.95 -12.02 5.39
CA VAL A 98 -8.01 -12.44 4.47
C VAL A 98 -8.52 -13.83 4.84
N GLU A 99 -7.62 -14.75 5.19
CA GLU A 99 -7.98 -16.10 5.64
C GLU A 99 -8.79 -16.06 6.94
N GLU A 100 -8.42 -15.21 7.89
CA GLU A 100 -9.21 -14.98 9.11
C GLU A 100 -10.60 -14.42 8.81
N LEU A 101 -10.69 -13.40 7.95
CA LEU A 101 -11.98 -12.82 7.53
C LEU A 101 -12.87 -13.86 6.84
N SER A 102 -12.28 -14.69 5.96
CA SER A 102 -13.00 -15.71 5.20
C SER A 102 -13.58 -16.80 6.08
N LYS A 103 -12.85 -17.23 7.13
CA LYS A 103 -13.36 -18.19 8.12
C LYS A 103 -14.60 -17.67 8.84
N LYS A 104 -14.69 -16.35 9.05
CA LYS A 104 -15.82 -15.73 9.72
C LYS A 104 -17.07 -15.57 8.83
N ALA A 105 -16.91 -15.51 7.51
CA ALA A 105 -18.04 -15.50 6.57
C ALA A 105 -18.70 -16.87 6.33
N GLN A 106 -18.04 -17.96 6.73
CA GLN A 106 -18.55 -19.33 6.55
C GLN A 106 -19.43 -19.81 7.72
N HIS A 107 -19.77 -18.93 8.67
CA HIS A 107 -20.60 -19.21 9.84
C HIS A 107 -21.70 -18.15 9.99
#